data_AF-A0A9E6JRC0-F1
#
_entry.id   AF-A0A9E6JRC0-F1
#
_cell.length_a   1.000
_cell.length_b   1.000
_cell.length_c   1.000
_cell.angle_alpha   90.00
_cell.angle_beta   90.00
_cell.angle_gamma   90.00
#
_symmetry.space_group_name_H-M   'P 1'
#
loop_
_entity.id
_entity.type
_entity.pdbx_description
1 polymer ?
#
loop_
_entity_poly.entity_id
_entity_poly.type
_entity_poly.pdbx_seq_one_letter_code
_entity_poly.pdbx_strand_id
1 'polypeptide(L)'
;MASGGITEQLRKGVGEALRQAPGGLPRTLGSLPHMATGLTFQDGTLHWLFPPNVRNTAQDLERELSNPHLLEALRQVLPGLVRTTLTFETGNRERPEDVLRADPSFQRLLADTSGEIVEVRREE
;
A
#
# COMPACT_ATOMS: atom_id res chain seq x y z
N MET A 1 9.28 -9.26 -18.95
CA MET A 1 8.60 -8.05 -18.42
C MET A 1 7.12 -8.06 -18.81
N ALA A 2 6.31 -8.93 -18.20
CA ALA A 2 4.89 -9.13 -18.55
C ALA A 2 3.94 -9.09 -17.33
N SER A 3 4.46 -8.69 -16.16
CA SER A 3 3.76 -8.85 -14.87
C SER A 3 2.71 -7.75 -14.62
N GLY A 4 2.89 -6.55 -15.20
CA GLY A 4 2.03 -5.40 -14.94
C GLY A 4 0.59 -5.55 -15.47
N GLY A 5 0.41 -6.19 -16.62
CA GLY A 5 -0.92 -6.39 -17.20
C GLY A 5 -1.79 -7.38 -16.42
N ILE A 6 -1.17 -8.44 -15.88
CA ILE A 6 -1.87 -9.44 -15.07
C ILE A 6 -2.31 -8.83 -13.73
N THR A 7 -1.46 -8.02 -13.12
CA THR A 7 -1.80 -7.33 -11.87
C THR A 7 -2.94 -6.32 -12.06
N GLU A 8 -2.98 -5.58 -13.17
CA GLU A 8 -4.05 -4.61 -13.41
C GLU A 8 -5.41 -5.29 -13.67
N GLN A 9 -5.41 -6.39 -14.44
CA GLN A 9 -6.62 -7.21 -14.63
C GLN A 9 -7.12 -7.79 -13.31
N LEU A 10 -6.21 -8.26 -12.45
CA LEU A 10 -6.53 -8.74 -11.11
C LEU A 10 -7.17 -7.63 -10.26
N ARG A 11 -6.57 -6.43 -10.23
CA ARG A 11 -7.10 -5.28 -9.48
C ARG A 11 -8.50 -4.91 -9.94
N LYS A 12 -8.71 -4.82 -11.24
CA LYS A 12 -10.01 -4.49 -11.82
C LYS A 12 -11.06 -5.55 -11.48
N GLY A 13 -10.75 -6.83 -11.69
CA GLY A 13 -11.68 -7.92 -11.41
C GLY A 13 -12.05 -8.00 -9.93
N VAL A 14 -11.06 -7.91 -9.03
CA VAL A 14 -11.32 -7.88 -7.58
C VAL A 14 -12.13 -6.64 -7.19
N GLY A 15 -11.85 -5.48 -7.78
CA GLY A 15 -12.60 -4.24 -7.50
C GLY A 15 -14.05 -4.32 -7.94
N GLU A 16 -14.31 -4.88 -9.12
CA GLU A 16 -15.67 -5.09 -9.62
C GLU A 16 -16.44 -6.13 -8.79
N ALA A 17 -15.80 -7.24 -8.42
CA ALA A 17 -16.39 -8.26 -7.55
C ALA A 17 -16.82 -7.68 -6.20
N LEU A 18 -15.97 -6.86 -5.57
CA LEU A 18 -16.26 -6.22 -4.29
C LEU A 18 -17.38 -5.16 -4.40
N ARG A 19 -17.50 -4.48 -5.54
CA ARG A 19 -18.61 -3.52 -5.77
C ARG A 19 -19.95 -4.20 -5.99
N GLN A 20 -19.93 -5.38 -6.60
CA GLN A 20 -21.13 -6.17 -6.91
C GLN A 20 -21.49 -7.16 -5.81
N ALA A 21 -20.67 -7.26 -4.76
CA ALA A 21 -20.82 -8.23 -3.69
C ALA A 21 -22.17 -8.05 -2.97
N PRO A 22 -23.03 -9.08 -2.94
CA PRO A 22 -24.25 -9.05 -2.14
C PRO A 22 -23.92 -9.13 -0.64
N GLY A 23 -24.81 -8.62 0.22
CA GLY A 23 -24.72 -8.89 1.67
C GLY A 23 -24.16 -7.76 2.55
N GLY A 24 -24.24 -6.50 2.13
CA GLY A 24 -23.97 -5.36 3.02
C GLY A 24 -22.49 -5.05 3.25
N LEU A 25 -21.60 -5.61 2.43
CA LEU A 25 -20.18 -5.26 2.42
C LEU A 25 -20.00 -3.74 2.19
N PRO A 26 -19.05 -3.09 2.87
CA PRO A 26 -18.79 -1.67 2.67
C PRO A 26 -18.44 -1.38 1.22
N ARG A 27 -19.12 -0.40 0.60
CA ARG A 27 -18.82 0.01 -0.79
C ARG A 27 -17.39 0.53 -0.95
N THR A 28 -16.77 0.97 0.15
CA THR A 28 -15.37 1.41 0.24
C THR A 28 -14.39 0.29 -0.13
N LEU A 29 -14.77 -0.99 0.01
CA LEU A 29 -13.91 -2.11 -0.35
C LEU A 29 -13.62 -2.17 -1.86
N GLY A 30 -14.53 -1.67 -2.69
CA GLY A 30 -14.41 -1.69 -4.15
C GLY A 30 -13.30 -0.81 -4.74
N SER A 31 -12.68 0.07 -3.95
CA SER A 31 -11.51 0.86 -4.36
C SER A 31 -10.19 0.34 -3.81
N LEU A 32 -10.23 -0.54 -2.79
CA LEU A 32 -9.02 -1.05 -2.14
C LEU A 32 -8.04 -1.74 -3.07
N PRO A 33 -8.45 -2.49 -4.11
CA PRO A 33 -7.50 -3.11 -5.04
C PRO A 33 -6.60 -2.09 -5.72
N HIS A 34 -7.07 -0.87 -5.94
CA HIS A 34 -6.28 0.19 -6.58
C HIS A 34 -5.40 0.96 -5.58
N MET A 35 -5.70 0.86 -4.27
CA MET A 35 -4.93 1.50 -3.21
C MET A 35 -3.80 0.62 -2.68
N ALA A 36 -3.83 -0.69 -2.96
CA ALA A 36 -2.76 -1.60 -2.60
C ALA A 36 -1.51 -1.33 -3.44
N THR A 37 -0.33 -1.30 -2.85
CA THR A 37 0.93 -1.29 -3.61
C THR A 37 1.10 -2.61 -4.35
N GLY A 38 0.73 -3.72 -3.71
CA GLY A 38 0.80 -5.06 -4.29
C GLY A 38 -0.50 -5.84 -4.10
N LEU A 39 -0.88 -6.59 -5.13
CA LEU A 39 -2.00 -7.53 -5.08
C LEU A 39 -1.60 -8.80 -5.82
N THR A 40 -1.56 -9.93 -5.11
CA THR A 40 -1.12 -11.21 -5.67
C THR A 40 -2.03 -12.35 -5.22
N PHE A 41 -2.28 -13.31 -6.11
CA PHE A 41 -3.05 -14.51 -5.83
C PHE A 41 -2.14 -15.73 -5.97
N GLN A 42 -1.91 -16.44 -4.87
CA GLN A 42 -1.00 -17.60 -4.81
C GLN A 42 -1.56 -18.63 -3.83
N ASP A 43 -1.49 -19.93 -4.19
CA ASP A 43 -1.89 -21.05 -3.34
C ASP A 43 -3.28 -20.90 -2.69
N GLY A 44 -4.24 -20.37 -3.46
CA GLY A 44 -5.61 -20.12 -2.96
C GLY A 44 -5.72 -18.98 -1.95
N THR A 45 -4.69 -18.13 -1.83
CA THR A 45 -4.68 -16.95 -0.96
C THR A 45 -4.54 -15.67 -1.78
N LEU A 46 -5.42 -14.69 -1.51
CA LEU A 46 -5.26 -13.33 -2.02
C LEU A 46 -4.45 -12.52 -1.00
N HIS A 47 -3.28 -12.05 -1.42
CA HIS A 47 -2.38 -11.24 -0.61
C HIS A 47 -2.47 -9.77 -1.03
N TRP A 48 -2.83 -8.94 -0.06
CA TRP A 48 -2.88 -7.49 -0.19
C TRP A 48 -1.66 -6.88 0.50
N LEU A 49 -0.94 -6.03 -0.22
CA LEU A 49 0.13 -5.21 0.33
C LEU A 49 -0.28 -3.76 0.21
N PHE A 50 -0.49 -3.09 1.34
CA PHE A 50 -0.89 -1.69 1.38
C PHE A 50 0.26 -0.80 1.84
N PRO A 51 0.34 0.44 1.33
CA PRO A 51 1.21 1.45 1.91
C PRO A 51 0.63 1.92 3.26
N PRO A 52 1.46 2.43 4.18
CA PRO A 52 1.06 2.70 5.56
C PRO A 52 -0.01 3.80 5.70
N ASN A 53 -0.11 4.72 4.73
CA ASN A 53 -1.10 5.79 4.69
C ASN A 53 -2.54 5.30 4.44
N VAL A 54 -2.71 4.08 3.93
CA VAL A 54 -4.03 3.50 3.62
C VAL A 54 -4.60 2.67 4.79
N ARG A 55 -3.89 2.57 5.91
CA ARG A 55 -4.26 1.74 7.06
C ARG A 55 -5.69 1.96 7.57
N ASN A 56 -6.14 3.21 7.66
CA ASN A 56 -7.49 3.52 8.13
C ASN A 56 -8.56 3.03 7.14
N THR A 57 -8.29 3.12 5.83
CA THR A 57 -9.22 2.66 4.78
C THR A 57 -9.22 1.13 4.66
N ALA A 58 -8.07 0.49 4.85
CA ALA A 58 -7.94 -0.96 4.83
C ALA A 58 -8.51 -1.63 6.11
N GLN A 59 -8.80 -0.86 7.17
CA GLN A 59 -9.39 -1.38 8.40
C GLN A 59 -10.76 -2.04 8.16
N ASP A 60 -11.55 -1.51 7.22
CA ASP A 60 -12.83 -2.12 6.84
C ASP A 60 -12.60 -3.51 6.25
N LEU A 61 -11.61 -3.66 5.36
CA LEU A 61 -11.26 -4.97 4.80
C LEU A 61 -10.78 -5.95 5.87
N GLU A 62 -9.98 -5.46 6.83
CA GLU A 62 -9.49 -6.27 7.96
C GLU A 62 -10.64 -6.83 8.81
N ARG A 63 -11.68 -6.02 9.07
CA ARG A 63 -12.89 -6.46 9.76
C ARG A 63 -13.66 -7.51 8.95
N GLU A 64 -13.72 -7.33 7.63
CA GLU A 64 -14.47 -8.19 6.72
C GLU A 64 -13.72 -9.48 6.33
N LEU A 65 -12.46 -9.69 6.72
CA LEU A 65 -11.72 -10.94 6.41
C LEU A 65 -12.43 -12.20 6.93
N SER A 66 -13.19 -12.05 8.01
CA SER A 66 -13.97 -13.13 8.63
C SER A 66 -15.35 -13.30 7.99
N ASN A 67 -15.78 -12.37 7.13
CA ASN A 67 -17.10 -12.39 6.53
C ASN A 67 -17.15 -13.41 5.38
N PRO A 68 -18.04 -14.42 5.42
CA PRO A 68 -18.16 -15.40 4.35
C PRO A 68 -18.52 -14.77 3.00
N HIS A 69 -19.29 -13.68 2.98
CA HIS A 69 -19.70 -13.00 1.76
C HIS A 69 -18.53 -12.32 1.03
N LEU A 70 -17.49 -11.92 1.76
CA LEU A 70 -16.26 -11.39 1.16
C LEU A 70 -15.59 -12.47 0.29
N LEU A 71 -15.42 -13.67 0.83
CA LEU A 71 -14.81 -14.78 0.09
C LEU A 71 -15.71 -15.25 -1.06
N GLU A 72 -17.02 -15.29 -0.87
CA GLU A 72 -17.98 -15.64 -1.93
C GLU A 72 -17.89 -14.67 -3.12
N ALA A 73 -17.88 -13.36 -2.85
CA ALA A 73 -17.74 -12.35 -3.89
C ALA A 73 -16.40 -12.49 -4.64
N LEU A 74 -15.31 -12.64 -3.90
CA LEU A 74 -13.98 -12.76 -4.51
C LEU A 74 -13.79 -14.06 -5.31
N ARG A 75 -14.44 -15.17 -4.90
CA ARG A 75 -14.41 -16.45 -5.62
C ARG A 75 -15.01 -16.39 -7.03
N GLN A 76 -15.89 -15.43 -7.31
CA GLN A 76 -16.44 -15.24 -8.65
C GLN A 76 -15.37 -14.86 -9.67
N VAL A 77 -14.31 -14.20 -9.21
CA VAL A 77 -13.19 -13.74 -10.05
C VAL A 77 -11.92 -14.57 -9.82
N LEU A 78 -11.76 -15.12 -8.62
CA LEU A 78 -10.61 -15.94 -8.22
C LEU A 78 -11.06 -17.37 -7.90
N PRO A 79 -11.21 -18.23 -8.91
CA PRO A 79 -11.56 -19.63 -8.68
C PRO A 79 -10.47 -20.29 -7.82
N GLY A 80 -10.89 -20.99 -6.75
CA GLY A 80 -9.97 -21.62 -5.80
C GLY A 80 -9.51 -20.72 -4.65
N LEU A 81 -10.06 -19.52 -4.49
CA LEU A 81 -9.79 -18.69 -3.31
C LEU A 81 -10.29 -19.36 -2.02
N VAL A 82 -9.37 -19.60 -1.09
CA VAL A 82 -9.61 -20.18 0.23
C VAL A 82 -9.60 -19.09 1.30
N ARG A 83 -8.65 -18.14 1.21
CA ARG A 83 -8.47 -17.09 2.23
C ARG A 83 -7.93 -15.80 1.63
N THR A 84 -8.00 -14.72 2.41
CA THR A 84 -7.41 -13.41 2.09
C THR A 84 -6.53 -12.94 3.25
N THR A 85 -5.43 -12.26 2.95
CA THR A 85 -4.50 -11.74 3.95
C THR A 85 -4.08 -10.33 3.60
N LEU A 86 -4.00 -9.44 4.59
CA LEU A 86 -3.44 -8.11 4.39
C LEU A 86 -2.10 -7.95 5.11
N THR A 87 -1.22 -7.20 4.47
CA THR A 87 0.06 -6.76 5.01
C THR A 87 0.24 -5.28 4.71
N PHE A 88 0.96 -4.58 5.58
CA PHE A 88 1.33 -3.20 5.38
C PHE A 88 2.83 -3.12 5.18
N GLU A 89 3.25 -2.24 4.27
CA GLU A 89 4.65 -1.90 4.15
C GLU A 89 5.17 -1.35 5.48
N THR A 90 6.24 -1.95 5.97
CA THR A 90 7.06 -1.41 7.04
C THR A 90 7.83 -0.23 6.46
N GLY A 91 7.17 0.94 6.45
CA GLY A 91 7.80 2.17 5.98
C GLY A 91 9.07 2.42 6.79
N ASN A 92 10.22 2.44 6.11
CA ASN A 92 11.45 2.98 6.69
C ASN A 92 11.25 4.49 6.84
N ARG A 93 10.60 4.90 7.94
CA ARG A 93 10.34 6.29 8.29
C ARG A 93 11.58 6.89 8.93
N GLU A 94 12.70 6.93 8.20
CA GLU A 94 13.68 7.96 8.54
C GLU A 94 13.08 9.29 8.08
N ARG A 95 12.90 10.22 9.01
CA ARG A 95 12.46 11.56 8.62
C ARG A 95 13.52 12.11 7.64
N PRO A 96 13.13 12.88 6.62
CA PRO A 96 14.11 13.51 5.73
C PRO A 96 15.18 14.29 6.51
N GLU A 97 14.81 14.84 7.65
CA GLU A 97 15.69 15.52 8.61
C GLU A 97 16.70 14.57 9.28
N ASP A 98 16.28 13.35 9.60
CA ASP A 98 17.14 12.31 10.17
C ASP A 98 18.14 11.80 9.11
N VAL A 99 17.71 11.68 7.84
CA VAL A 99 18.58 11.34 6.70
C VAL A 99 19.61 12.45 6.44
N LEU A 100 19.16 13.72 6.41
CA LEU A 100 20.05 14.88 6.24
C LEU A 100 21.04 15.00 7.40
N ARG A 101 20.61 14.75 8.63
CA ARG A 101 21.49 14.75 9.80
C ARG A 101 22.54 13.64 9.75
N ALA A 102 22.24 12.52 9.11
CA ALA A 102 23.18 11.43 8.89
C ALA A 102 24.13 11.66 7.70
N ASP A 103 23.88 12.66 6.85
CA ASP A 103 24.70 12.94 5.67
C ASP A 103 26.09 13.49 6.09
N PRO A 104 27.20 12.82 5.72
CA PRO A 104 28.55 13.26 6.08
C PRO A 104 28.92 14.65 5.54
N SER A 105 28.37 15.05 4.40
CA SER A 105 28.60 16.35 3.79
C SER A 105 27.86 17.45 4.55
N PHE A 106 26.64 17.16 5.00
CA PHE A 106 25.87 18.07 5.85
C PHE A 106 26.52 18.25 7.24
N GLN A 107 27.03 17.17 7.83
CA GLN A 107 27.78 17.26 9.09
C GLN A 107 29.08 18.05 8.97
N ARG A 108 29.81 17.90 7.85
CA ARG A 108 31.00 18.72 7.57
C ARG A 108 30.64 20.20 7.44
N LEU A 109 29.58 20.52 6.70
CA LEU A 109 29.11 21.90 6.56
C LEU A 109 28.73 22.50 7.93
N LEU A 110 27.99 21.77 8.77
CA LEU A 110 27.64 22.21 10.12
C LEU A 110 28.87 22.44 11.01
N ALA A 111 29.89 21.59 10.90
CA ALA A 111 31.14 21.76 11.63
C ALA A 111 31.91 23.00 11.15
N ASP A 112 31.96 23.22 9.84
CA ASP A 112 32.66 24.34 9.23
C ASP A 112 31.96 25.69 9.52
N THR A 113 30.64 25.71 9.68
CA THR A 113 29.86 26.93 9.97
C THR A 113 29.57 27.15 11.46
N SER A 114 30.07 26.29 12.36
CA SER A 114 29.73 26.32 13.80
C SER A 114 28.22 26.38 14.08
N GLY A 115 27.39 25.88 13.17
CA GLY A 115 25.92 25.93 13.27
C GLY A 115 25.26 27.23 12.81
N GLU A 116 26.00 28.20 12.25
CA GLU A 116 25.38 29.38 11.61
C GLU A 116 24.86 29.04 10.20
N ILE A 117 23.64 29.50 9.90
CA ILE A 117 23.04 29.43 8.57
C ILE A 117 23.70 30.51 7.71
N VAL A 118 24.61 30.10 6.83
CA VAL A 118 25.23 31.00 5.86
C VAL A 118 24.33 31.07 4.63
N GLU A 119 23.73 32.23 4.36
CA GLU A 119 23.02 32.47 3.09
C GLU A 119 24.03 32.41 1.93
N VAL A 120 24.03 31.30 1.18
CA VAL A 120 24.81 31.22 -0.05
C VAL A 120 24.05 31.96 -1.14
N ARG A 121 24.50 33.18 -1.46
CA ARG A 121 24.05 33.88 -2.66
C ARG A 121 24.57 33.11 -3.88
N ARG A 122 23.66 32.71 -4.78
CA ARG A 122 24.01 32.26 -6.12
C ARG A 122 24.53 33.45 -6.90
N GLU A 123 25.80 33.44 -7.27
CA GLU A 123 26.29 34.26 -8.36
C GLU A 123 25.92 33.55 -9.68
N GLU A 124 25.27 34.30 -10.58
CA GLU A 124 24.90 33.87 -11.93
C GLU A 124 26.10 33.65 -12.83
#